data_AF-L8TN35-F1
#
_entry.id   AF-L8TN35-F1
#
_cell.length_a   1.000
_cell.length_b   1.000
_cell.length_c   1.000
_cell.angle_alpha   90.00
_cell.angle_beta   90.00
_cell.angle_gamma   90.00
#
_symmetry.space_group_name_H-M   'P 1'
#
loop_
_entity.id
_entity.type
_entity.pdbx_description
1 polymer ?
#
loop_
_entity_poly.entity_id
_entity_poly.type
_entity_poly.pdbx_seq_one_letter_code
_entity_poly.pdbx_strand_id
1 'polypeptide(L)'
;MKTAKNTHFSAAHAHPHTPARPATRQSILGAGVATTDSGYVGKPTCDKCRTDEFIYLESYIPPTYRRDGAVATLGEVAYTCTRCEDFSAHSVPVTWTPPGWYLG
;
A
#
# COMPACT_ATOMS: atom_id res chain seq x y z
N MET A 1 38.04 -56.87 -27.02
CA MET A 1 38.48 -55.47 -26.83
C MET A 1 38.39 -54.72 -28.14
N LYS A 2 37.51 -53.71 -28.24
CA LYS A 2 37.54 -52.68 -29.28
C LYS A 2 37.21 -51.33 -28.63
N THR A 3 38.09 -50.38 -28.88
CA THR A 3 38.21 -49.05 -28.29
C THR A 3 37.16 -48.08 -28.84
N ALA A 4 36.70 -47.17 -27.99
CA ALA A 4 35.78 -46.08 -28.30
C ALA A 4 36.40 -45.02 -29.23
N LYS A 5 35.55 -44.35 -30.01
CA LYS A 5 35.91 -43.12 -30.72
C LYS A 5 34.81 -42.08 -30.48
N ASN A 6 35.15 -41.05 -29.71
CA ASN A 6 34.30 -39.90 -29.42
C ASN A 6 34.08 -39.08 -30.70
N THR A 7 32.89 -38.51 -30.87
CA THR A 7 32.66 -37.45 -31.86
C THR A 7 31.92 -36.30 -31.20
N HIS A 8 32.45 -35.11 -31.49
CA HIS A 8 32.27 -33.83 -30.82
C HIS A 8 30.83 -33.27 -30.83
N PHE A 9 30.51 -32.52 -29.76
CA PHE A 9 29.38 -31.59 -29.68
C PHE A 9 29.70 -30.23 -30.31
N SER A 10 28.76 -29.70 -31.09
CA SER A 10 28.48 -28.26 -31.43
C SER A 10 27.46 -28.27 -32.59
N ALA A 11 26.50 -27.38 -32.79
CA ALA A 11 26.08 -26.13 -32.17
C ALA A 11 24.58 -25.91 -32.49
N ALA A 12 24.06 -24.76 -32.04
CA ALA A 12 22.68 -24.41 -31.80
C ALA A 12 21.79 -24.03 -33.00
N HIS A 13 20.50 -23.86 -32.65
CA HIS A 13 19.41 -23.09 -33.29
C HIS A 13 18.53 -23.80 -34.33
N ALA A 14 17.26 -24.03 -33.97
CA ALA A 14 16.14 -23.14 -34.32
C ALA A 14 14.79 -23.88 -34.18
N HIS A 15 13.84 -23.32 -33.43
CA HIS A 15 12.42 -23.59 -33.69
C HIS A 15 11.62 -22.28 -33.71
N PRO A 16 10.79 -22.04 -34.74
CA PRO A 16 10.08 -20.79 -34.95
C PRO A 16 8.68 -20.83 -34.33
N HIS A 17 8.26 -19.74 -33.69
CA HIS A 17 6.85 -19.48 -33.43
C HIS A 17 6.47 -18.08 -33.92
N THR A 18 5.47 -18.07 -34.80
CA THR A 18 4.83 -16.99 -35.55
C THR A 18 3.93 -16.11 -34.65
N PRO A 19 3.50 -14.90 -35.10
CA PRO A 19 3.16 -13.75 -34.25
C PRO A 19 1.64 -13.47 -34.07
N ALA A 20 1.33 -12.40 -33.29
CA ALA A 20 0.05 -11.68 -33.02
C ALA A 20 -0.47 -11.86 -31.57
N ARG A 21 -0.94 -10.88 -30.78
CA ARG A 21 -1.52 -9.54 -31.01
C ARG A 21 -1.49 -8.75 -29.66
N PRO A 22 -1.47 -7.40 -29.63
CA PRO A 22 -1.45 -6.62 -28.40
C PRO A 22 -2.82 -6.63 -27.69
N ALA A 23 -2.82 -6.87 -26.38
CA ALA A 23 -4.00 -6.74 -25.53
C ALA A 23 -4.02 -5.36 -24.86
N THR A 24 -4.63 -4.40 -25.53
CA THR A 24 -5.15 -3.16 -24.93
C THR A 24 -6.31 -3.53 -24.01
N ARG A 25 -6.06 -3.72 -22.71
CA ARG A 25 -7.13 -3.61 -21.71
C ARG A 25 -7.14 -2.17 -21.18
N GLN A 26 -7.90 -1.33 -21.87
CA GLN A 26 -8.43 -0.10 -21.30
C GLN A 26 -9.40 -0.50 -20.18
N SER A 27 -8.90 -0.53 -18.95
CA SER A 27 -9.80 -0.51 -17.79
C SER A 27 -10.23 0.93 -17.61
N ILE A 28 -11.33 1.32 -18.26
CA ILE A 28 -12.09 2.51 -17.89
C ILE A 28 -12.75 2.18 -16.55
N LEU A 29 -11.96 2.21 -15.48
CA LEU A 29 -12.48 2.38 -14.13
C LEU A 29 -13.01 3.80 -14.10
N GLY A 30 -14.33 3.89 -14.27
CA GLY A 30 -15.07 5.14 -14.20
C GLY A 30 -14.56 5.94 -13.02
N ALA A 31 -14.19 7.20 -13.31
CA ALA A 31 -13.93 8.24 -12.34
C ALA A 31 -15.23 8.53 -11.57
N GLY A 32 -15.61 7.60 -10.68
CA GLY A 32 -16.43 7.92 -9.54
C GLY A 32 -15.50 8.65 -8.58
N VAL A 33 -15.52 9.97 -8.66
CA VAL A 33 -14.85 10.88 -7.76
C VAL A 33 -15.24 10.48 -6.33
N ALA A 34 -14.42 9.65 -5.70
CA ALA A 34 -14.34 9.62 -4.26
C ALA A 34 -13.78 11.00 -3.93
N THR A 35 -14.69 11.92 -3.63
CA THR A 35 -14.34 13.15 -2.94
C THR A 35 -13.71 12.67 -1.64
N THR A 36 -12.39 12.52 -1.66
CA THR A 36 -11.55 12.62 -0.49
C THR A 36 -11.83 14.01 0.03
N ASP A 37 -12.86 14.10 0.87
CA ASP A 37 -12.97 15.13 1.88
C ASP A 37 -11.69 14.99 2.71
N SER A 38 -10.64 15.63 2.22
CA SER A 38 -9.28 15.64 2.77
C SER A 38 -9.23 16.34 4.13
N GLY A 39 -10.39 16.67 4.70
CA GLY A 39 -10.59 17.36 5.96
C GLY A 39 -11.36 16.56 7.01
N TYR A 40 -11.81 15.33 6.73
CA TYR A 40 -12.39 14.51 7.81
C TYR A 40 -11.28 13.99 8.74
N VAL A 41 -11.04 14.76 9.80
CA VAL A 41 -10.12 14.45 10.90
C VAL A 41 -10.83 13.47 11.85
N GLY A 42 -11.05 12.24 11.37
CA GLY A 42 -11.76 11.19 12.09
C GLY A 42 -10.89 10.01 12.47
N LYS A 43 -11.54 8.90 12.85
CA LYS A 43 -10.88 7.61 13.08
C LYS A 43 -10.21 7.13 11.79
N PRO A 44 -9.04 6.46 11.86
CA PRO A 44 -8.41 5.81 10.70
C PRO A 44 -9.38 5.02 9.84
N THR A 45 -9.39 5.26 8.53
CA THR A 45 -10.08 4.38 7.57
C THR A 45 -9.25 4.24 6.32
N CYS A 46 -9.18 3.03 5.75
CA CYS A 46 -8.51 2.81 4.48
C CYS A 46 -9.29 3.49 3.35
N ASP A 47 -8.65 4.29 2.50
CA ASP A 47 -9.33 5.01 1.42
C ASP A 47 -9.98 4.08 0.40
N LYS A 48 -9.37 2.93 0.14
CA LYS A 48 -9.87 1.91 -0.80
C LYS A 48 -11.01 1.09 -0.19
N CYS A 49 -10.90 0.66 1.07
CA CYS A 49 -11.92 -0.17 1.72
C CYS A 49 -13.04 0.63 2.39
N ARG A 50 -12.81 1.93 2.67
CA ARG A 50 -13.71 2.83 3.40
C ARG A 50 -14.13 2.30 4.78
N THR A 51 -13.24 1.56 5.44
CA THR A 51 -13.44 0.97 6.76
C THR A 51 -12.14 0.95 7.55
N ASP A 52 -12.24 0.84 8.87
CA ASP A 52 -11.13 0.65 9.80
C ASP A 52 -10.89 -0.82 10.18
N GLU A 53 -11.76 -1.73 9.76
CA GLU A 53 -11.75 -3.14 10.18
C GLU A 53 -10.44 -3.87 9.83
N PHE A 54 -9.82 -3.51 8.70
CA PHE A 54 -8.62 -4.18 8.19
C PHE A 54 -7.33 -3.41 8.48
N ILE A 55 -7.40 -2.39 9.33
CA ILE A 55 -6.29 -1.51 9.64
C ILE A 55 -5.42 -2.11 10.73
N TYR A 56 -4.13 -2.26 10.45
CA TYR A 56 -3.08 -2.49 11.43
C TYR A 56 -2.34 -1.17 11.69
N LEU A 57 -2.40 -0.66 12.91
CA LEU A 57 -1.71 0.57 13.29
C LEU A 57 -0.22 0.29 13.47
N GLU A 58 0.63 1.08 12.80
CA GLU A 58 2.08 0.90 12.85
C GLU A 58 2.76 1.92 13.77
N SER A 59 2.33 3.18 13.71
CA SER A 59 2.87 4.23 14.54
C SER A 59 1.87 5.34 14.81
N TYR A 60 2.04 6.04 15.92
CA TYR A 60 1.26 7.21 16.29
C TYR A 60 2.17 8.31 16.85
N ILE A 61 1.98 9.52 16.33
CA ILE A 61 2.62 10.74 16.77
C ILE A 61 1.55 11.57 17.48
N PRO A 62 1.68 11.85 18.79
CA PRO A 62 0.68 12.61 19.52
C PRO A 62 0.64 14.09 19.06
N PRO A 63 -0.52 14.76 19.20
CA PRO A 63 -0.60 16.19 18.94
C PRO A 63 0.34 16.98 19.85
N THR A 64 0.83 18.11 19.36
CA THR A 64 1.64 19.04 20.16
C THR A 64 0.83 20.28 20.50
N TYR A 65 1.15 20.89 21.64
CA TYR A 65 0.47 22.08 22.15
C TYR A 65 1.46 23.23 22.31
N ARG A 66 0.99 24.44 22.04
CA ARG A 66 1.69 25.68 22.33
C ARG A 66 1.63 25.98 23.83
N ARG A 67 2.42 26.96 24.29
CA ARG A 67 2.43 27.39 25.71
C ARG A 67 1.10 28.00 26.17
N ASP A 68 0.32 28.52 25.24
CA ASP A 68 -1.03 29.08 25.48
C ASP A 68 -2.12 27.99 25.54
N GLY A 69 -1.75 26.70 25.41
CA GLY A 69 -2.67 25.57 25.42
C GLY A 69 -3.36 25.31 24.07
N ALA A 70 -3.13 26.14 23.05
CA ALA A 70 -3.67 25.90 21.72
C ALA A 70 -2.93 24.73 21.04
N VAL A 71 -3.64 23.99 20.19
CA VAL A 71 -3.06 22.92 19.38
C VAL A 71 -2.05 23.51 18.39
N ALA A 72 -0.80 23.06 18.47
CA ALA A 72 0.26 23.45 17.54
C ALA A 72 0.28 22.53 16.31
N THR A 73 0.17 21.22 16.53
CA THR A 73 0.07 20.20 15.46
C THR A 73 -0.97 19.15 15.85
N LEU A 74 -1.71 18.64 14.88
CA LEU A 74 -2.57 17.47 15.08
C LEU A 74 -1.73 16.23 15.35
N GLY A 75 -2.38 15.19 15.88
CA GLY A 75 -1.78 13.88 15.93
C GLY A 75 -1.73 13.29 14.52
N GLU A 76 -0.83 12.34 14.30
CA GLU A 76 -0.73 11.58 13.05
C GLU A 76 -0.65 10.10 13.39
N VAL A 77 -1.31 9.27 12.60
CA VAL A 77 -1.19 7.82 12.73
C VAL A 77 -0.93 7.21 11.37
N ALA A 78 0.05 6.31 11.35
CA ALA A 78 0.37 5.51 10.19
C ALA A 78 -0.15 4.08 10.36
N TYR A 79 -0.62 3.50 9.26
CA TYR A 79 -1.27 2.23 9.28
C TYR A 79 -1.14 1.46 7.96
N THR A 80 -1.21 0.13 8.05
CA THR A 80 -1.28 -0.76 6.89
C THR A 80 -2.67 -1.38 6.80
N CYS A 81 -3.31 -1.29 5.63
CA CYS A 81 -4.54 -2.00 5.34
C CYS A 81 -4.21 -3.42 4.90
N THR A 82 -4.54 -4.41 5.73
CA THR A 82 -4.28 -5.83 5.45
C THR A 82 -5.07 -6.39 4.27
N ARG A 83 -6.16 -5.74 3.87
CA ARG A 83 -6.96 -6.15 2.69
C ARG A 83 -6.45 -5.55 1.38
N CYS A 84 -5.92 -4.34 1.43
CA CYS A 84 -5.36 -3.66 0.26
C CYS A 84 -3.86 -3.86 0.11
N GLU A 85 -3.21 -4.38 1.17
CA GLU A 85 -1.76 -4.54 1.28
C GLU A 85 -1.03 -3.22 1.00
N ASP A 86 -1.57 -2.15 1.57
CA ASP A 86 -1.13 -0.78 1.29
C ASP A 86 -0.96 0.02 2.59
N PHE A 87 0.02 0.91 2.57
CA PHE A 87 0.39 1.76 3.70
C PHE A 87 -0.17 3.17 3.51
N SER A 88 -0.69 3.76 4.57
CA SER A 88 -1.19 5.14 4.56
C SER A 88 -1.03 5.79 5.93
N ALA A 89 -1.03 7.12 5.96
CA ALA A 89 -1.01 7.91 7.17
C ALA A 89 -2.07 9.01 7.10
N HIS A 90 -2.67 9.35 8.23
CA HIS A 90 -3.63 10.46 8.32
C HIS A 90 -3.51 11.21 9.64
N SER A 91 -3.88 12.48 9.59
CA SER A 91 -4.02 13.30 10.78
C SER A 91 -5.27 12.93 11.57
N VAL A 92 -5.14 12.90 12.88
CA VAL A 92 -6.19 12.53 13.84
C VAL A 92 -6.46 13.68 14.81
N PRO A 93 -7.71 13.82 15.30
CA PRO A 93 -8.05 14.93 16.17
C PRO A 93 -7.41 14.73 17.54
N VAL A 94 -7.25 15.81 18.30
CA VAL A 94 -6.68 15.74 19.66
C VAL A 94 -7.48 14.88 20.64
N THR A 95 -8.73 14.58 20.30
CA THR A 95 -9.63 13.70 21.06
C THR A 95 -9.50 12.23 20.71
N TRP A 96 -8.70 11.88 19.68
CA TRP A 96 -8.46 10.51 19.28
C TRP A 96 -7.07 10.06 19.69
N THR A 97 -6.99 8.83 20.20
CA THR A 97 -5.73 8.14 20.48
C THR A 97 -5.90 6.67 20.12
N PRO A 98 -4.84 5.96 19.70
CA PRO A 98 -4.92 4.53 19.44
C PRO A 98 -5.41 3.76 20.69
N PRO A 99 -6.21 2.69 20.52
CA PRO A 99 -6.56 1.82 21.63
C PRO A 99 -5.29 1.29 22.33
N GLY A 100 -5.22 1.41 23.66
CA GLY A 100 -4.07 0.94 24.44
C GLY A 100 -2.84 1.87 24.42
N TRP A 101 -2.92 3.07 23.83
CA TRP A 101 -1.80 4.03 23.77
C TRP A 101 -1.46 4.70 25.12
N TYR A 102 -2.24 4.49 26.17
CA TYR A 102 -1.92 5.00 27.51
C TYR A 102 -0.74 4.21 28.10
N LEU A 103 0.47 4.55 27.68
CA LEU A 103 1.73 4.16 28.29
C LEU A 103 2.35 5.41 28.94
N GLY A 104 2.00 5.65 30.22
CA GLY A 104 2.82 6.40 31.18
C GLY A 104 2.72 7.92 31.13
#